data_AF-A0A9D1WV13-F1
#
_entry.id   AF-A0A9D1WV13-F1
#
_cell.length_a   1.000
_cell.length_b   1.000
_cell.length_c   1.000
_cell.angle_alpha   90.00
_cell.angle_beta   90.00
_cell.angle_gamma   90.00
#
_symmetry.space_group_name_H-M   'P 1'
#
loop_
_entity.id
_entity.type
_entity.pdbx_description
1 polymer ?
#
loop_
_entity_poly.entity_id
_entity_poly.type
_entity_poly.pdbx_seq_one_letter_code
_entity_poly.pdbx_strand_id
1 'polypeptide(L)'
;MNRKEKFDQVNKEAKAAGIGLILIIVFWIAAGFGVSCLNISIGHTPLWVITGCIGTWVFAILLVTWMVKKVFKDFDLDEEESDE
;
A
#
# COMPACT_ATOMS: atom_id res chain seq x y z
N MET A 1 16.12 7.47 22.18
CA MET A 1 15.64 8.58 21.30
C MET A 1 14.80 9.59 22.06
N ASN A 2 14.92 10.87 21.73
CA ASN A 2 14.07 11.92 22.29
C ASN A 2 12.63 11.82 21.71
N ARG A 3 11.60 12.17 22.49
CA ARG A 3 10.18 12.03 22.11
C ARG A 3 9.84 12.66 20.75
N LYS A 4 10.54 13.75 20.39
CA LYS A 4 10.43 14.42 19.08
C LYS A 4 10.83 13.54 17.91
N GLU A 5 11.86 12.71 18.06
CA GLU A 5 12.38 11.83 17.01
C GLU A 5 11.41 10.65 16.78
N LYS A 6 10.79 10.13 17.84
CA LYS A 6 9.72 9.12 17.75
C LYS A 6 8.52 9.66 16.94
N PHE A 7 8.09 10.90 17.19
CA PHE A 7 7.00 11.53 16.42
C PHE A 7 7.34 11.78 14.95
N ASP A 8 8.58 12.17 14.64
CA ASP A 8 9.00 12.44 13.26
C ASP A 8 9.01 11.15 12.41
N GLN A 9 9.40 10.03 13.02
CA GLN A 9 9.34 8.72 12.39
C GLN A 9 7.90 8.26 12.13
N VAL A 10 7.01 8.36 13.12
CA VAL A 10 5.59 8.02 12.95
C VAL A 10 4.97 8.86 11.82
N ASN A 11 5.31 10.15 11.75
CA ASN A 11 4.87 11.01 10.65
C ASN A 11 5.40 10.55 9.28
N LYS A 12 6.61 10.02 9.22
CA LYS A 12 7.21 9.49 7.99
C LYS A 12 6.54 8.20 7.53
N GLU A 13 6.20 7.31 8.46
CA GLU A 13 5.47 6.07 8.19
C GLU A 13 4.03 6.37 7.76
N ALA A 14 3.34 7.29 8.44
CA ALA A 14 2.00 7.72 8.08
C ALA A 14 1.95 8.35 6.67
N LYS A 15 2.93 9.19 6.33
CA LYS A 15 3.06 9.75 4.97
C LYS A 15 3.27 8.67 3.92
N ALA A 16 4.11 7.67 4.20
CA ALA A 16 4.35 6.58 3.29
C ALA A 16 3.10 5.68 3.10
N ALA A 17 2.34 5.42 4.17
CA ALA A 17 1.04 4.76 4.08
C ALA A 17 0.04 5.58 3.25
N GLY A 18 0.01 6.90 3.44
CA GLY A 18 -0.81 7.81 2.62
C GLY A 18 -0.46 7.74 1.13
N ILE A 19 0.84 7.72 0.78
CA ILE A 19 1.30 7.55 -0.61
C ILE A 19 0.89 6.16 -1.15
N GLY A 20 1.04 5.11 -0.34
CA GLY A 20 0.61 3.75 -0.71
C GLY A 20 -0.88 3.67 -1.03
N LEU A 21 -1.72 4.33 -0.23
CA LEU A 21 -3.16 4.41 -0.47
C LEU A 21 -3.47 5.13 -1.81
N ILE A 22 -2.81 6.26 -2.08
CA ILE A 22 -2.98 7.00 -3.34
C ILE A 22 -2.61 6.12 -4.54
N LEU A 23 -1.51 5.37 -4.45
CA LEU A 23 -1.10 4.46 -5.53
C LEU A 23 -2.13 3.36 -5.79
N ILE A 24 -2.73 2.80 -4.74
CA ILE A 24 -3.80 1.80 -4.87
C ILE A 24 -5.02 2.40 -5.55
N ILE A 25 -5.43 3.62 -5.16
CA ILE A 25 -6.58 4.31 -5.76
C ILE A 25 -6.33 4.57 -7.25
N VAL A 26 -5.16 5.08 -7.61
CA VAL A 26 -4.78 5.32 -9.01
C VAL A 26 -4.77 4.02 -9.81
N PHE A 27 -4.20 2.95 -9.25
CA PHE A 27 -4.18 1.64 -9.89
C PHE A 27 -5.60 1.09 -10.08
N TRP A 28 -6.46 1.21 -9.08
CA TRP A 28 -7.85 0.76 -9.17
C TRP A 28 -8.64 1.53 -10.24
N ILE A 29 -8.47 2.85 -10.32
CA ILE A 29 -9.08 3.68 -11.37
C ILE A 29 -8.57 3.23 -12.75
N ALA A 30 -7.26 3.02 -12.91
CA ALA A 30 -6.68 2.58 -14.17
C ALA A 30 -7.14 1.16 -14.57
N ALA A 31 -7.19 0.23 -13.61
CA ALA A 31 -7.60 -1.16 -13.83
C ALA A 31 -9.12 -1.31 -14.05
N GLY A 32 -9.92 -0.40 -13.48
CA GLY A 32 -11.37 -0.33 -13.71
C GLY A 32 -11.69 0.39 -15.02
N PHE A 33 -11.36 1.69 -15.11
CA PHE A 33 -11.71 2.53 -16.26
C PHE A 33 -10.87 2.22 -17.50
N GLY A 34 -9.56 2.01 -17.36
CA GLY A 34 -8.69 1.71 -18.50
C GLY A 34 -9.02 0.38 -19.17
N VAL A 35 -9.30 -0.65 -18.36
CA VAL A 35 -9.71 -1.96 -18.87
C VAL A 35 -11.16 -1.95 -19.34
N SER A 36 -12.00 -1.05 -18.82
CA SER A 36 -13.38 -0.95 -19.29
C SER A 36 -13.54 -0.51 -20.74
N CYS A 37 -12.53 0.16 -21.31
CA CYS A 37 -12.49 0.51 -22.72
C CYS A 37 -12.28 -0.74 -23.61
N LEU A 38 -11.67 -1.79 -23.05
CA LEU A 38 -11.49 -3.08 -23.70
C LEU A 38 -12.77 -3.89 -23.48
N ASN A 39 -13.65 -3.95 -24.48
CA ASN A 39 -14.88 -4.77 -24.51
C ASN A 39 -14.59 -6.28 -24.56
N ILE A 40 -13.65 -6.75 -23.74
CA ILE A 40 -13.25 -8.15 -23.60
C ILE A 40 -14.03 -8.73 -22.43
N SER A 41 -14.76 -9.81 -22.68
CA SER A 41 -15.52 -10.54 -21.69
C SER A 41 -14.96 -11.95 -21.60
N ILE A 42 -14.62 -12.39 -20.38
CA ILE A 42 -14.17 -13.76 -20.11
C ILE A 42 -15.32 -14.45 -19.38
N GLY A 43 -15.91 -15.48 -19.99
CA GLY A 43 -16.95 -16.29 -19.37
C GLY A 43 -18.17 -15.49 -18.91
N HIS A 44 -18.69 -14.59 -19.75
CA HIS A 44 -19.81 -13.66 -19.46
C HIS A 44 -19.52 -12.54 -18.43
N THR A 45 -18.34 -12.50 -17.82
CA THR A 45 -17.92 -11.42 -16.93
C THR A 45 -16.98 -10.43 -17.64
N PRO A 46 -17.26 -9.11 -17.56
CA PRO A 46 -16.38 -8.10 -18.15
C PRO A 46 -14.99 -8.17 -17.51
N LEU A 47 -13.94 -8.11 -18.34
CA LEU A 47 -12.54 -8.19 -17.88
C LEU A 47 -12.23 -7.14 -16.80
N TRP A 48 -12.85 -5.97 -16.89
CA TRP A 48 -12.71 -4.88 -15.91
C TRP A 48 -13.03 -5.33 -14.48
N VAL A 49 -13.95 -6.28 -14.30
CA VAL A 49 -14.42 -6.71 -12.97
C VAL A 49 -13.32 -7.53 -12.33
N ILE A 50 -12.73 -8.42 -13.13
CA ILE A 50 -11.67 -9.31 -12.70
C ILE A 50 -10.39 -8.49 -12.45
N THR A 51 -10.03 -7.57 -13.34
CA THR A 51 -8.83 -6.73 -13.16
C THR A 51 -9.00 -5.71 -12.03
N GLY A 52 -10.20 -5.17 -11.81
CA GLY A 52 -10.49 -4.26 -10.71
C GLY A 52 -10.55 -4.95 -9.34
N CYS A 53 -11.01 -6.19 -9.26
CA CYS A 53 -11.05 -6.93 -8.00
C CYS A 53 -9.74 -7.70 -7.73
N ILE A 54 -9.36 -8.62 -8.62
CA ILE A 54 -8.17 -9.48 -8.43
C ILE A 54 -6.89 -8.67 -8.68
N GLY A 55 -6.86 -7.84 -9.72
CA GLY A 55 -5.67 -7.04 -10.03
C GLY A 55 -5.33 -6.07 -8.91
N THR A 56 -6.32 -5.35 -8.38
CA THR A 56 -6.10 -4.41 -7.26
C THR A 56 -5.74 -5.14 -5.97
N TRP A 57 -6.31 -6.32 -5.72
CA TRP A 57 -5.94 -7.14 -4.57
C TRP A 57 -4.47 -7.60 -4.62
N VAL A 58 -4.03 -8.14 -5.76
CA VAL A 58 -2.63 -8.55 -5.96
C VAL A 58 -1.68 -7.35 -5.86
N PHE A 59 -2.06 -6.22 -6.47
CA PHE A 59 -1.27 -4.99 -6.40
C PHE A 59 -1.13 -4.48 -4.96
N ALA A 60 -2.21 -4.51 -4.17
CA ALA A 60 -2.18 -4.12 -2.76
C ALA A 60 -1.23 -5.02 -1.95
N ILE A 61 -1.25 -6.34 -2.16
CA ILE A 61 -0.33 -7.27 -1.48
C ILE A 61 1.14 -6.94 -1.82
N LEU A 62 1.44 -6.71 -3.10
CA LEU A 62 2.79 -6.35 -3.53
C LEU A 62 3.24 -5.01 -2.94
N LEU A 63 2.36 -4.02 -2.95
CA LEU A 63 2.64 -2.68 -2.42
C LEU A 63 2.89 -2.71 -0.91
N VAL A 64 2.06 -3.44 -0.16
CA VAL A 64 2.23 -3.64 1.28
C VAL A 64 3.54 -4.38 1.57
N THR A 65 3.83 -5.47 0.85
CA THR A 65 5.09 -6.22 1.02
C THR A 65 6.31 -5.34 0.74
N TRP A 66 6.23 -4.48 -0.28
CA TRP A 66 7.28 -3.51 -0.59
C TRP A 66 7.42 -2.42 0.47
N MET A 67 6.30 -1.89 0.97
CA MET A 67 6.30 -0.92 2.08
C MET A 67 6.91 -1.52 3.34
N VAL A 68 6.54 -2.75 3.72
CA VAL A 68 7.12 -3.45 4.87
C VAL A 68 8.63 -3.61 4.71
N LYS A 69 9.11 -3.97 3.51
CA LYS A 69 10.55 -4.16 3.28
C LYS A 69 11.37 -2.88 3.15
N LYS A 70 10.78 -1.78 2.67
CA LYS A 70 11.53 -0.58 2.26
C LYS A 70 11.24 0.65 3.11
N VAL A 71 10.03 0.76 3.65
CA VAL A 71 9.55 1.93 4.39
C VAL A 71 9.53 1.65 5.89
N PHE A 72 9.01 0.49 6.30
CA PHE A 72 9.09 0.05 7.68
C PHE A 72 10.50 -0.44 7.95
N LYS A 73 11.36 0.51 8.33
CA LYS A 73 12.61 0.17 9.00
C LYS A 73 12.20 -0.30 10.38
N ASP A 74 12.45 -1.58 10.70
CA ASP A 74 12.29 -2.12 12.05
C ASP A 74 12.97 -1.15 13.02
N PHE A 75 12.13 -0.52 13.82
CA PHE A 75 12.56 0.37 14.88
C PHE A 75 12.24 -0.37 16.15
N ASP A 76 13.30 -0.78 16.83
CA ASP A 76 13.20 -1.44 18.11
C ASP A 76 12.60 -0.44 19.09
N LEU A 77 11.34 -0.69 19.47
CA LEU A 77 10.62 0.10 20.46
C LEU A 77 11.02 -0.32 21.90
N ASP A 78 11.87 -1.35 22.04
CA ASP A 78 12.37 -1.88 23.32
C ASP A 78 13.74 -1.30 23.75
N GLU A 79 14.14 -0.11 23.29
CA GLU A 79 15.15 0.71 23.99
C GLU A 79 14.52 1.51 25.16
N GLU A 80 13.67 0.87 25.95
CA GLU A 80 13.22 1.34 27.27
C GLU A 80 13.16 0.16 28.26
N GLU A 81 14.30 -0.51 28.53
CA GLU A 81 14.55 -1.10 29.85
C GLU A 81 16.05 -1.34 30.12
N SER A 82 16.84 -0.27 30.18
CA SER A 82 18.13 -0.30 30.88
C SER A 82 18.50 1.10 31.37
N ASP A 83 17.65 1.67 32.22
CA ASP A 83 18.07 2.70 33.18
C ASP A 83 18.26 2.00 34.55
N GLU A 84 19.45 1.43 34.77
CA GLU A 84 20.12 1.39 36.08
C GLU A 84 21.46 2.11 35.98
#